data_AF-I5B5U2-F1
#
_entry.id   AF-I5B5U2-F1
#
_cell.length_a   1.000
_cell.length_b   1.000
_cell.length_c   1.000
_cell.angle_alpha   90.00
_cell.angle_beta   90.00
_cell.angle_gamma   90.00
#
_symmetry.space_group_name_H-M   'P 1'
#
loop_
_entity.id
_entity.type
_entity.pdbx_description
1 polymer ?
#
loop_
_entity_poly.entity_id
_entity_poly.type
_entity_poly.pdbx_seq_one_letter_code
_entity_poly.pdbx_strand_id
1 'polypeptide(L)' 'MSSFFLTGSIGTSVPLKRVCPECLTVQIVAFSNRFKYVKCNFCGSKIPPGKGRK' A
#
# COMPACT_ATOMS: atom_id res chain seq x y z
N MET A 1 6.35 -4.02 42.30
CA MET A 1 5.22 -3.35 41.64
C MET A 1 5.77 -2.59 40.44
N SER A 2 5.95 -3.26 39.30
CA SER A 2 4.97 -3.47 38.22
C SER A 2 4.49 -2.16 37.61
N SER A 3 4.94 -1.87 36.38
CA SER A 3 4.20 -1.15 35.35
C SER A 3 4.89 -1.36 33.99
N PHE A 4 4.70 -2.57 33.44
CA PHE A 4 4.43 -2.71 32.00
C PHE A 4 3.17 -1.86 31.72
N PHE A 5 3.06 -1.05 30.68
CA PHE A 5 2.75 -1.47 29.32
C PHE A 5 3.14 -0.34 28.35
N LEU A 6 4.22 -0.54 27.59
CA LEU A 6 4.43 0.15 26.33
C LEU A 6 3.48 -0.45 25.30
N THR A 7 2.23 0.02 25.28
CA THR A 7 1.27 -0.33 24.23
C THR A 7 1.67 0.39 22.95
N GLY A 8 2.67 -0.15 22.26
CA GLY A 8 3.02 0.24 20.90
C GLY A 8 1.82 0.01 19.99
N SER A 9 1.22 1.10 19.52
CA SER A 9 0.14 1.06 18.55
C SER A 9 0.72 0.60 17.21
N ILE A 10 0.75 -0.71 16.97
CA ILE A 10 1.10 -1.24 15.65
C ILE A 10 -0.07 -0.90 14.73
N GLY A 11 0.02 0.26 14.07
CA GLY A 11 -0.86 0.61 12.98
C GLY A 11 -0.73 -0.44 11.90
N THR A 12 -1.72 -1.33 11.79
CA THR A 12 -1.79 -2.36 10.77
C THR A 12 -2.02 -1.67 9.41
N SER A 13 -0.93 -1.23 8.77
CA SER A 13 -0.99 -0.74 7.41
C SER A 13 -1.31 -1.92 6.49
N VAL A 14 -2.60 -2.14 6.22
CA VAL A 14 -3.05 -3.19 5.31
C VAL A 14 -2.36 -2.97 3.96
N PRO A 15 -1.54 -3.92 3.49
CA PRO A 15 -0.86 -3.80 2.19
C PRO A 15 -1.90 -3.71 1.07
N LEU A 16 -1.85 -2.64 0.28
CA LEU A 16 -2.78 -2.43 -0.83
C LEU A 16 -2.25 -3.19 -2.06
N LYS A 17 -2.97 -4.21 -2.51
CA LYS A 17 -2.64 -4.89 -3.77
C LYS A 17 -3.09 -4.03 -4.96
N ARG A 18 -2.19 -3.78 -5.91
CA ARG A 18 -2.51 -3.15 -7.20
C ARG A 18 -1.99 -3.98 -8.35
N VAL A 19 -2.75 -3.99 -9.44
CA VAL A 19 -2.35 -4.62 -10.70
C VAL A 19 -1.82 -3.54 -11.62
N CYS A 20 -0.67 -3.78 -12.25
CA CYS A 20 -0.16 -2.89 -13.28
C CYS A 20 -0.96 -3.07 -14.59
N PRO A 21 -1.43 -2.00 -15.24
CA PRO A 21 -2.19 -2.12 -16.49
C PRO A 21 -1.35 -2.64 -17.66
N GLU A 22 -0.04 -2.37 -17.67
CA GLU A 22 0.86 -2.77 -18.76
C GLU A 22 1.28 -4.26 -18.67
N CYS A 23 1.93 -4.64 -17.57
CA CYS A 23 2.50 -5.99 -17.41
C CYS A 23 1.58 -6.95 -16.65
N LEU A 24 0.39 -6.49 -16.25
CA LEU A 24 -0.63 -7.27 -15.51
C LEU A 24 -0.12 -7.90 -14.21
N THR A 25 1.02 -7.43 -13.71
CA THR A 25 1.64 -7.98 -12.50
C THR A 25 1.02 -7.36 -11.26
N VAL A 26 0.79 -8.18 -10.25
CA VAL A 26 0.30 -7.74 -8.94
C VAL A 26 1.49 -7.22 -8.13
N GLN A 27 1.38 -5.99 -7.64
CA GLN A 27 2.32 -5.39 -6.72
C GLN A 27 1.63 -5.00 -5.42
N ILE A 28 2.37 -5.11 -4.32
CA ILE A 28 1.96 -4.63 -3.01
C ILE A 28 2.43 -3.20 -2.85
N VAL A 29 1.51 -2.29 -2.53
CA VAL A 29 1.77 -0.87 -2.34
C VAL A 29 1.41 -0.49 -0.91
N ALA A 30 2.16 0.44 -0.33
CA ALA A 30 1.80 1.02 0.96
C ALA A 30 0.42 1.69 0.89
N PHE A 31 -0.38 1.56 1.95
CA PHE A 31 -1.71 2.16 2.03
C PHE A 31 -1.70 3.69 1.89
N SER A 32 -0.61 4.34 2.34
CA SER A 32 -0.36 5.78 2.15
C SER A 32 -0.35 6.22 0.68
N ASN A 33 -0.11 5.28 -0.24
CA ASN A 33 -0.10 5.52 -1.68
C ASN A 33 -1.42 5.15 -2.36
N ARG A 34 -2.49 4.85 -1.61
CA ARG A 34 -3.81 4.46 -2.14
C ARG A 34 -4.40 5.45 -3.13
N PHE A 35 -4.15 6.75 -2.96
CA PHE A 35 -4.65 7.81 -3.84
C PHE A 35 -3.56 8.40 -4.76
N LYS A 36 -2.36 7.80 -4.76
CA LYS A 36 -1.23 8.26 -5.57
C LYS A 36 -0.99 7.34 -6.75
N TYR A 37 -0.40 7.90 -7.81
CA TYR A 37 0.25 7.12 -8.85
C TYR A 37 1.52 6.49 -8.29
N VAL A 38 1.72 5.21 -8.56
CA VAL A 38 2.94 4.49 -8.15
C VAL A 38 3.60 3.88 -9.36
N LYS A 39 4.93 3.81 -9.36
CA LYS A 39 5.65 3.10 -10.41
C LYS A 39 5.52 1.60 -10.20
N CYS A 40 5.38 0.87 -11.29
CA CYS A 40 5.48 -0.58 -11.30
C CYS A 40 6.93 -0.99 -11.08
N ASN A 41 7.17 -1.91 -10.15
CA ASN A 41 8.53 -2.42 -9.89
C ASN A 41 9.05 -3.33 -11.02
N PHE A 42 8.19 -3.79 -11.92
CA PHE A 42 8.55 -4.71 -13.02
C PHE A 42 8.83 -3.97 -14.32
N CYS A 43 7.86 -3.19 -14.82
CA CYS A 43 7.97 -2.49 -16.11
C CYS A 43 8.25 -0.99 -15.98
N GLY A 44 8.28 -0.43 -14.76
CA GLY A 44 8.49 1.00 -14.52
C GLY A 44 7.29 1.90 -14.87
N SER A 45 6.20 1.34 -15.43
CA SER A 45 5.01 2.10 -15.82
C SER A 45 4.28 2.70 -14.62
N LYS A 46 3.47 3.74 -14.85
CA LYS A 46 2.67 4.41 -13.81
C LYS A 46 1.36 3.64 -13.58
N ILE A 47 1.20 3.08 -12.40
CA ILE A 47 -0.02 2.42 -11.94
C ILE A 47 -0.96 3.49 -11.35
N PRO A 48 -2.18 3.64 -11.87
CA PRO A 48 -3.13 4.65 -11.39
C PRO A 48 -3.61 4.36 -9.97
N PRO A 49 -4.09 5.40 -9.24
CA PRO A 49 -4.76 5.19 -7.97
C PRO A 49 -5.98 4.29 -8.14
N GLY A 50 -6.11 3.28 -7.26
CA GLY A 50 -7.34 2.49 -7.20
C GLY A 50 -8.49 3.41 -6.81
N LYS A 51 -9.68 3.22 -7.39
CA LYS A 51 -10.88 3.97 -7.02
C LYS A 51 -11.11 3.84 -5.52
N GLY A 52 -10.70 4.86 -4.76
CA GLY A 52 -11.16 5.01 -3.39
C GLY A 52 -12.66 5.27 -3.45
N ARG A 53 -13.43 4.55 -2.63
CA ARG A 53 -14.81 4.97 -2.35
C ARG A 53 -14.70 6.40 -1.80
N LYS A 54 -15.33 7.33 -2.52
CA LYS A 54 -15.44 8.74 -2.16
C LYS A 54 -16.28 8.87 -0.89
#